data_AF-A0A5B8UCL2-F1
#
_entry.id   AF-A0A5B8UCL2-F1
#
_cell.length_a   1.000
_cell.length_b   1.000
_cell.length_c   1.000
_cell.angle_alpha   90.00
_cell.angle_beta   90.00
_cell.angle_gamma   90.00
#
_symmetry.space_group_name_H-M   'P 1'
#
loop_
_entity.id
_entity.type
_entity.pdbx_description
1 polymer ?
#
loop_
_entity_poly.entity_id
_entity_poly.type
_entity_poly.pdbx_seq_one_letter_code
_entity_poly.pdbx_strand_id
1 'polypeptide(L)' 'MVSRREDDADRRVKRLALTEAGQAAVSRIAAARLEGLTRLVAPLTPEQRGALSAALAPLLPAHSDPCAAVRPEDPR' A
#
# COMPACT_ATOMS: atom_id res chain seq x y z
N MET A 1 10.56 -6.39 -7.52
CA MET A 1 12.00 -6.70 -7.36
C MET A 1 12.51 -6.00 -6.12
N VAL A 2 13.48 -6.58 -5.44
CA VAL A 2 14.01 -6.07 -4.16
C VAL A 2 15.54 -6.11 -4.19
N SER A 3 16.17 -5.12 -3.57
CA SER A 3 17.58 -5.18 -3.21
C SER A 3 17.71 -5.68 -1.78
N ARG A 4 18.84 -6.31 -1.48
CA ARG A 4 19.16 -6.84 -0.15
C ARG A 4 20.55 -6.35 0.25
N ARG A 5 20.69 -5.84 1.47
CA ARG A 5 21.99 -5.55 2.09
C ARG A 5 22.06 -6.10 3.51
N GLU A 6 23.29 -6.26 4.00
CA GLU A 6 23.52 -6.52 5.42
C GLU A 6 23.22 -5.27 6.23
N ASP A 7 22.73 -5.48 7.46
CA ASP A 7 22.63 -4.41 8.43
C ASP A 7 24.02 -4.09 9.01
N ASP A 8 24.25 -2.80 9.25
CA ASP A 8 25.57 -2.30 9.67
C ASP A 8 25.85 -2.59 11.16
N ALA A 9 24.83 -2.88 11.98
CA ALA A 9 24.95 -3.23 13.38
C ALA A 9 24.94 -4.75 13.64
N ASP A 10 24.24 -5.55 12.82
CA ASP A 10 24.31 -7.01 12.84
C ASP A 10 24.22 -7.61 11.42
N ARG A 11 25.34 -8.12 10.90
CA ARG A 11 25.44 -8.68 9.53
C ARG A 11 24.55 -9.90 9.27
N ARG A 12 24.03 -10.55 10.32
CA ARG A 12 23.05 -11.64 10.20
C ARG A 12 21.67 -11.12 9.81
N VAL A 13 21.38 -9.85 10.10
CA VAL A 13 20.16 -9.17 9.68
C VAL A 13 20.31 -8.70 8.23
N LYS A 14 19.29 -8.97 7.42
CA LYS A 14 19.22 -8.51 6.03
C LYS A 14 18.16 -7.42 5.91
N ARG A 15 18.56 -6.24 5.44
CA ARG A 15 17.64 -5.16 5.08
C ARG A 15 17.21 -5.32 3.65
N LEU A 16 15.92 -5.11 3.41
CA LEU A 16 15.32 -5.16 2.09
C LEU A 16 14.81 -3.77 1.73
N ALA A 17 15.03 -3.38 0.47
CA ALA A 17 14.42 -2.20 -0.10
C ALA A 17 13.85 -2.56 -1.48
N LEU A 18 12.84 -1.82 -1.91
CA LEU A 18 12.37 -1.94 -3.29
C LEU A 18 13.41 -1.32 -4.21
N THR A 19 13.77 -2.03 -5.27
CA THR A 19 14.49 -1.40 -6.40
C THR A 19 13.53 -0.52 -7.18
N GLU A 20 14.03 0.30 -8.11
CA GLU A 20 13.17 1.07 -9.02
C GLU A 20 12.16 0.18 -9.77
N ALA A 21 12.62 -0.95 -10.31
CA ALA A 21 11.74 -1.95 -10.91
C ALA A 21 10.74 -2.56 -9.91
N GLY A 22 11.11 -2.65 -8.63
CA GLY A 22 10.21 -3.00 -7.55
C GLY A 22 9.12 -1.98 -7.31
N GLN A 23 9.50 -0.70 -7.21
CA GLN A 23 8.57 0.41 -7.03
C GLN A 23 7.60 0.49 -8.21
N ALA A 24 8.11 0.43 -9.45
CA ALA A 24 7.27 0.43 -10.63
C ALA A 24 6.27 -0.74 -10.65
N ALA A 25 6.68 -1.93 -10.20
CA ALA A 25 5.76 -3.07 -10.09
C ALA A 25 4.67 -2.84 -9.04
N VAL A 26 5.01 -2.32 -7.86
CA VAL A 26 4.03 -1.99 -6.81
C VAL A 26 3.05 -0.93 -7.30
N SER A 27 3.53 0.13 -7.95
CA SER A 27 2.67 1.19 -8.52
C SER A 27 1.69 0.64 -9.56
N ARG A 28 2.14 -0.27 -10.44
CA ARG A 28 1.25 -0.93 -11.40
C ARG A 28 0.19 -1.79 -10.72
N ILE A 29 0.55 -2.54 -9.67
CA ILE A 29 -0.40 -3.34 -8.91
C ILE A 29 -1.42 -2.46 -8.19
N ALA A 30 -0.98 -1.36 -7.57
CA ALA A 30 -1.87 -0.40 -6.91
C ALA A 30 -2.85 0.24 -7.91
N ALA A 31 -2.37 0.65 -9.08
CA ALA A 31 -3.22 1.18 -10.15
C ALA A 31 -4.25 0.14 -10.62
N ALA A 32 -3.83 -1.10 -10.87
CA ALA A 32 -4.73 -2.17 -11.29
C ALA A 32 -5.79 -2.51 -10.21
N ARG A 33 -5.41 -2.45 -8.92
CA ARG A 33 -6.35 -2.63 -7.80
C ARG A 33 -7.39 -1.51 -7.79
N LEU A 34 -6.97 -0.25 -7.91
CA LEU A 34 -7.87 0.89 -7.96
C LEU A 34 -8.82 0.79 -9.16
N GLU A 35 -8.30 0.46 -10.33
CA GLU A 35 -9.10 0.26 -11.55
C GLU A 35 -10.15 -0.85 -11.36
N GLY A 36 -9.76 -1.97 -10.74
CA GLY A 36 -10.66 -3.07 -10.40
C GLY A 36 -11.78 -2.62 -9.45
N LEU A 37 -11.44 -1.89 -8.39
CA LEU A 37 -12.42 -1.35 -7.43
C LEU A 37 -13.37 -0.34 -8.10
N THR A 38 -12.85 0.53 -8.96
CA THR A 38 -13.65 1.49 -9.72
C THR A 38 -14.66 0.77 -10.62
N ARG A 39 -14.23 -0.28 -11.34
CA ARG A 39 -15.16 -1.10 -12.15
C ARG A 39 -16.19 -1.83 -11.32
N LEU A 40 -15.79 -2.37 -10.16
CA LEU A 40 -16.69 -3.09 -9.26
C LEU A 40 -17.85 -2.21 -8.78
N VAL A 41 -17.56 -0.95 -8.43
CA VAL A 41 -18.57 -0.02 -7.92
C VAL A 41 -19.25 0.82 -9.01
N ALA A 42 -18.79 0.76 -10.26
CA ALA A 42 -19.33 1.54 -11.36
C ALA A 42 -20.86 1.37 -11.56
N PRO A 43 -21.44 0.15 -11.47
CA PRO A 43 -22.88 -0.04 -11.66
C PRO A 43 -23.78 0.54 -10.57
N LEU A 44 -23.21 0.90 -9.41
CA LEU A 44 -23.99 1.40 -8.27
C LEU A 44 -24.44 2.84 -8.52
N THR A 45 -25.63 3.22 -8.01
CA THR A 45 -26.02 4.63 -7.94
C THR A 45 -25.22 5.38 -6.87
N PRO A 46 -25.20 6.72 -6.86
CA PRO A 46 -24.59 7.49 -5.78
C PRO A 46 -25.10 7.10 -4.39
N GLU A 47 -26.40 6.85 -4.24
CA GLU A 47 -27.05 6.45 -2.99
C GLU A 47 -26.57 5.06 -2.55
N GLN A 48 -26.50 4.11 -3.49
CA GLN A 48 -26.00 2.76 -3.22
C GLN A 48 -24.52 2.76 -2.84
N ARG A 49 -23.70 3.61 -3.47
CA ARG A 49 -22.29 3.81 -3.07
C ARG A 49 -22.19 4.37 -1.65
N GLY A 50 -23.04 5.34 -1.31
CA GLY A 50 -23.13 5.88 0.04
C GLY A 50 -23.50 4.82 1.08
N ALA A 51 -24.53 4.02 0.80
CA ALA A 51 -24.97 2.93 1.67
C ALA A 51 -23.87 1.86 1.86
N LEU A 52 -23.18 1.48 0.79
CA LEU A 52 -22.06 0.54 0.85
C LEU A 52 -20.90 1.10 1.69
N SER A 53 -20.54 2.37 1.49
CA SER A 53 -19.48 3.02 2.27
C SER A 53 -19.83 3.06 3.77
N ALA A 54 -21.06 3.42 4.11
CA ALA A 54 -21.54 3.44 5.49
C ALA A 54 -21.53 2.03 6.13
N ALA A 55 -21.90 1.00 5.36
CA ALA A 55 -21.88 -0.39 5.83
C ALA A 55 -20.46 -0.92 6.08
N LEU A 56 -19.47 -0.50 5.29
CA LEU A 56 -18.08 -0.92 5.43
C LEU A 56 -17.33 -0.15 6.53
N ALA A 57 -17.70 1.10 6.80
CA ALA A 57 -17.01 1.97 7.75
C ALA A 57 -16.69 1.33 9.13
N PRO A 58 -17.60 0.61 9.81
CA PRO A 58 -17.28 0.01 11.12
C PRO A 58 -16.38 -1.24 11.03
N LEU A 59 -16.23 -1.84 9.85
CA LEU A 59 -15.44 -3.05 9.64
C LEU A 59 -14.01 -2.75 9.22
N LEU A 60 -13.78 -1.56 8.67
CA LEU A 60 -12.47 -1.13 8.20
C LEU A 60 -11.69 -0.48 9.35
N PRO A 61 -10.40 -0.82 9.53
CA PRO A 61 -9.56 -0.11 10.48
C PRO A 61 -9.50 1.37 10.09
N ALA A 62 -9.40 2.27 11.08
CA ALA A 62 -9.07 3.67 10.81
C ALA A 62 -7.81 3.70 9.96
N HIS A 63 -7.93 4.23 8.75
CA HIS A 63 -6.90 4.25 7.71
C HIS A 63 -5.64 5.00 8.20
N SER A 64 -4.80 4.37 9.01
CA SER A 64 -3.40 4.76 9.09
C SER A 64 -2.76 4.14 7.87
N ASP A 65 -2.43 4.94 6.86
CA ASP A 65 -1.63 4.48 5.73
C ASP A 65 -0.29 3.95 6.29
N PRO A 66 -0.06 2.63 6.33
CA PRO A 66 1.16 2.09 6.90
C PRO A 66 2.35 2.24 5.92
N CYS A 67 2.08 2.61 4.66
CA CYS A 67 3.11 2.97 3.68
C CYS A 67 3.50 4.45 3.78
N ALA A 68 2.63 5.33 4.27
CA ALA A 68 2.96 6.74 4.53
C ALA A 68 3.83 6.94 5.79
N ALA A 69 3.95 5.93 6.63
CA ALA A 69 4.95 5.90 7.70
C ALA A 69 6.35 5.65 7.11
N VAL A 70 6.83 6.59 6.30
CA VAL A 70 8.28 6.77 6.09
C VAL A 70 8.85 7.03 7.48
N ARG A 71 9.44 6.01 8.09
CA ARG A 71 10.35 6.23 9.20
C ARG A 71 11.49 7.10 8.64
N PRO A 72 11.79 8.27 9.21
CA PRO A 72 13.00 8.98 8.83
C PRO A 72 14.15 7.99 9.02
N GLU A 73 14.91 7.76 7.95
CA GLU A 73 16.14 6.99 8.04
C GLU A 73 17.02 7.68 9.08
N ASP A 74 17.44 6.89 10.08
CA ASP A 74 18.36 7.35 11.12
C ASP A 74 19.65 7.81 10.42
N PRO A 75 20.10 9.07 10.59
CA PRO A 75 21.28 9.55 9.91
C PRO A 75 22.50 8.81 10.46
N ARG A 76 23.29 8.20 9.57
CA ARG A 76 24.70 7.91 9.81
C ARG A 76 25.50 8.35 8.60
#